data_AF-A0A1G5ECF2-F1
#
_entry.id   AF-A0A1G5ECF2-F1
#
_cell.length_a   1.000
_cell.length_b   1.000
_cell.length_c   1.000
_cell.angle_alpha   90.00
_cell.angle_beta   90.00
_cell.angle_gamma   90.00
#
_symmetry.space_group_name_H-M   'P 1'
#
loop_
_entity.id
_entity.type
_entity.pdbx_description
1 polymer ?
#
loop_
_entity_poly.entity_id
_entity_poly.type
_entity_poly.pdbx_seq_one_letter_code
_entity_poly.pdbx_strand_id
1 'polypeptide(L)'
;MHRGMIWNIDNGGTLDLLTPNIGNISNVVNTIHEVNPDFAVLPEYMIRYSNNLITNGLRQIGFDHFCVNKNNQDKDLRKRVLIASKYEITDISDEGNINSYDLRNWREVQINDLNIHLLAVDVPLAETKDLQGNKKNNRHNKKKFLDAMLLKAQENKHKEISFAMLGDFNLHPDAVFPEYLEKFNNELQEITDGNATWNDKKLDYIFVNDCFIKKITTVSSPKSTAYSDHCYIYFDFED
;
A
#
# COMPACT_ATOMS: atom_id res chain seq x y z
N MET A 1 20.44 -9.58 -1.01
CA MET A 1 19.63 -9.01 0.08
C MET A 1 18.84 -7.88 -0.52
N HIS A 2 17.53 -8.00 -0.46
CA HIS A 2 16.58 -7.08 -1.07
C HIS A 2 15.74 -6.42 0.01
N ARG A 3 15.10 -5.29 -0.31
CA ARG A 3 14.30 -4.49 0.62
C ARG A 3 12.96 -4.07 0.02
N GLY A 4 11.87 -4.37 0.71
CA GLY A 4 10.55 -3.82 0.43
C GLY A 4 10.22 -2.65 1.35
N MET A 5 9.48 -1.66 0.86
CA MET A 5 9.00 -0.53 1.68
C MET A 5 7.51 -0.30 1.48
N ILE A 6 6.82 0.08 2.55
CA ILE A 6 5.47 0.62 2.52
C ILE A 6 5.41 1.97 3.18
N TRP A 7 4.70 2.89 2.55
CA TRP A 7 4.45 4.19 3.13
C TRP A 7 3.21 4.82 2.52
N ASN A 8 2.16 4.98 3.33
CA ASN A 8 1.10 5.90 2.99
C ASN A 8 1.70 7.32 2.96
N ILE A 9 1.74 7.95 1.78
CA ILE A 9 2.42 9.24 1.57
C ILE A 9 1.52 10.46 1.72
N ASP A 10 0.28 10.27 2.18
CA ASP A 10 -0.74 11.31 2.40
C ASP A 10 -0.93 12.34 1.27
N ASN A 11 -2.09 12.28 0.61
CA ASN A 11 -2.47 13.23 -0.44
C ASN A 11 -1.44 13.35 -1.57
N GLY A 12 -0.87 12.22 -1.99
CA GLY A 12 0.15 12.12 -3.03
C GLY A 12 1.49 12.74 -2.66
N GLY A 13 1.80 12.86 -1.36
CA GLY A 13 3.05 13.45 -0.86
C GLY A 13 2.98 14.95 -0.65
N THR A 14 1.78 15.55 -0.61
CA THR A 14 1.62 17.02 -0.53
C THR A 14 1.09 17.54 0.80
N LEU A 15 0.83 16.65 1.77
CA LEU A 15 0.31 16.90 3.14
C LEU A 15 -1.12 17.44 3.22
N ASP A 16 -1.58 18.25 2.26
CA ASP A 16 -2.92 18.85 2.31
C ASP A 16 -3.56 18.92 0.93
N LEU A 17 -4.83 18.52 0.83
CA LEU A 17 -5.57 18.49 -0.44
C LEU A 17 -6.01 19.89 -0.93
N LEU A 18 -6.29 20.82 -0.02
CA LEU A 18 -6.79 22.16 -0.32
C LEU A 18 -5.67 23.16 -0.56
N THR A 19 -4.52 22.97 0.11
CA THR A 19 -3.32 23.80 0.07
C THR A 19 -2.07 22.94 -0.14
N PRO A 20 -1.94 22.27 -1.29
CA PRO A 20 -0.91 21.26 -1.51
C PRO A 20 0.51 21.84 -1.46
N ASN A 21 1.36 21.28 -0.60
CA ASN A 21 2.79 21.57 -0.58
C ASN A 21 3.54 20.62 -1.54
N ILE A 22 3.60 21.01 -2.82
CA ILE A 22 4.28 20.22 -3.86
C ILE A 22 5.77 19.98 -3.51
N GLY A 23 6.41 20.90 -2.79
CA GLY A 23 7.81 20.76 -2.37
C GLY A 23 8.05 19.57 -1.42
N ASN A 24 7.03 19.12 -0.69
CA ASN A 24 7.14 17.97 0.20
C ASN A 24 7.40 16.65 -0.56
N ILE A 25 6.99 16.56 -1.83
CA ILE A 25 7.23 15.37 -2.65
C ILE A 25 8.73 15.07 -2.75
N SER A 26 9.60 16.08 -2.82
CA SER A 26 11.05 15.88 -2.80
C SER A 26 11.53 15.26 -1.49
N ASN A 27 10.91 15.59 -0.35
CA ASN A 27 11.22 14.96 0.93
C ASN A 27 10.80 13.50 0.94
N VAL A 28 9.62 13.18 0.40
CA VAL A 28 9.15 11.79 0.23
C VAL A 28 10.15 10.98 -0.60
N VAL A 29 10.57 11.51 -1.76
CA VAL A 29 11.55 10.85 -2.63
C VAL A 29 12.90 10.69 -1.93
N ASN A 30 13.38 11.70 -1.21
CA ASN A 30 14.64 11.63 -0.48
C ASN A 30 14.60 10.56 0.63
N THR A 31 13.50 10.46 1.38
CA THR A 31 13.32 9.39 2.37
C THR A 31 13.37 8.01 1.71
N ILE A 32 12.69 7.82 0.58
CA ILE A 32 12.75 6.55 -0.17
C ILE A 32 14.17 6.27 -0.65
N HIS A 33 14.89 7.29 -1.13
CA HIS A 33 16.28 7.15 -1.55
C HIS A 33 17.21 6.74 -0.39
N GLU A 34 17.04 7.35 0.79
CA GLU A 34 17.82 7.03 1.99
C GLU A 34 17.54 5.61 2.52
N VAL A 35 16.28 5.17 2.48
CA VAL A 35 15.90 3.79 2.83
C VAL A 35 16.42 2.80 1.78
N ASN A 36 16.54 3.25 0.53
CA ASN A 36 17.00 2.51 -0.65
C ASN A 36 16.27 1.16 -0.86
N PRO A 37 14.92 1.11 -0.91
CA PRO A 37 14.21 -0.13 -1.17
C PRO A 37 14.33 -0.54 -2.64
N ASP A 38 14.12 -1.82 -2.92
CA ASP A 38 14.02 -2.41 -4.24
C ASP A 38 12.64 -2.22 -4.86
N PHE A 39 11.61 -2.24 -4.02
CA PHE A 39 10.26 -1.83 -4.38
C PHE A 39 9.59 -1.06 -3.25
N ALA A 40 8.69 -0.14 -3.60
CA ALA A 40 7.92 0.65 -2.66
C ALA A 40 6.42 0.59 -3.02
N VAL A 41 5.58 0.36 -2.01
CA VAL A 41 4.13 0.49 -2.09
C VAL A 41 3.71 1.80 -1.43
N LEU A 42 3.07 2.65 -2.21
CA LEU A 42 2.70 4.02 -1.84
C LEU A 42 1.17 4.19 -1.95
N PRO A 43 0.42 3.86 -0.88
CA PRO A 43 -0.97 4.31 -0.72
C PRO A 43 -1.07 5.83 -0.82
N GLU A 44 -2.29 6.34 -0.99
CA GLU A 44 -2.57 7.79 -1.07
C GLU A 44 -1.94 8.50 -2.29
N TYR A 45 -1.38 7.77 -3.25
CA TYR A 45 -0.85 8.33 -4.50
C TYR A 45 -1.93 9.02 -5.34
N MET A 46 -1.56 10.15 -5.98
CA MET A 46 -2.42 10.91 -6.89
C MET A 46 -1.72 11.12 -8.25
N ILE A 47 -2.41 10.78 -9.34
CA ILE A 47 -1.90 10.98 -10.71
C ILE A 47 -1.52 12.45 -10.97
N ARG A 48 -2.19 13.39 -10.30
CA ARG A 48 -1.92 14.84 -10.43
C ARG A 48 -0.44 15.17 -10.22
N TYR A 49 0.23 14.43 -9.35
CA TYR A 49 1.62 14.67 -8.97
C TYR A 49 2.59 13.67 -9.59
N SER A 50 2.16 12.90 -10.60
CA SER A 50 2.98 11.90 -11.30
C SER A 50 4.30 12.49 -11.82
N ASN A 51 4.29 13.70 -12.38
CA ASN A 51 5.53 14.29 -12.89
C ASN A 51 6.53 14.59 -11.76
N ASN A 52 6.06 15.05 -10.61
CA ASN A 52 6.90 15.34 -9.45
C ASN A 52 7.42 14.05 -8.80
N LEU A 53 6.52 13.10 -8.51
CA LEU A 53 6.88 11.88 -7.78
C LEU A 53 7.57 10.86 -8.67
N ILE A 54 7.03 10.56 -9.87
CA ILE A 54 7.55 9.49 -10.73
C ILE A 54 8.66 10.03 -11.63
N THR A 55 8.34 10.96 -12.53
CA THR A 55 9.27 11.38 -13.61
C THR A 55 10.50 12.09 -13.06
N ASN A 56 10.29 13.06 -12.16
CA ASN A 56 11.36 13.90 -11.61
C ASN A 56 11.86 13.41 -10.24
N GLY A 57 11.32 12.32 -9.71
CA GLY A 57 11.61 11.79 -8.38
C GLY A 57 12.13 10.36 -8.43
N LEU A 58 11.21 9.39 -8.30
CA LEU A 58 11.50 7.95 -8.20
C LEU A 58 12.36 7.42 -9.36
N ARG A 59 12.13 7.90 -10.61
CA ARG A 59 12.99 7.54 -11.75
C ARG A 59 14.43 8.01 -11.60
N GLN A 60 14.64 9.16 -10.96
CA GLN A 60 15.99 9.71 -10.73
C GLN A 60 16.79 8.90 -9.70
N ILE A 61 16.10 8.08 -8.90
CA ILE A 61 16.72 7.22 -7.87
C ILE A 61 16.61 5.73 -8.22
N GLY A 62 16.37 5.40 -9.50
CA GLY A 62 16.50 4.05 -10.05
C GLY A 62 15.23 3.20 -10.11
N PHE A 63 14.05 3.73 -9.77
CA PHE A 63 12.79 3.03 -10.01
C PHE A 63 12.36 3.21 -11.46
N ASP A 64 12.32 2.13 -12.24
CA ASP A 64 11.98 2.20 -13.66
C ASP A 64 10.58 1.66 -13.99
N HIS A 65 10.02 0.85 -13.10
CA HIS A 65 8.76 0.15 -13.28
C HIS A 65 7.70 0.63 -12.30
N PHE A 66 6.51 0.94 -12.80
CA PHE A 66 5.43 1.54 -12.02
C PHE A 66 4.09 0.91 -12.38
N CYS A 67 3.32 0.51 -11.37
CA CYS A 67 1.97 -0.05 -11.54
C CYS A 67 0.96 0.71 -10.68
N VAL A 68 -0.14 1.17 -11.30
CA VAL A 68 -1.21 1.95 -10.67
C VAL A 68 -2.49 1.87 -11.51
N ASN A 69 -3.68 1.96 -10.90
CA ASN A 69 -4.91 2.07 -11.69
C ASN A 69 -4.96 3.43 -12.38
N LYS A 70 -5.00 3.41 -13.71
CA LYS A 70 -5.33 4.60 -14.50
C LYS A 70 -6.79 4.62 -14.94
N ASN A 71 -7.51 3.50 -14.76
CA ASN A 71 -8.92 3.36 -15.09
C ASN A 71 -9.79 4.01 -14.01
N ASN A 72 -9.97 5.32 -14.13
CA ASN A 72 -11.12 6.04 -13.61
C ASN A 72 -11.11 7.43 -14.25
N GLN A 73 -12.17 7.78 -14.99
CA GLN A 73 -12.28 9.08 -15.67
C GLN A 73 -12.42 10.26 -14.70
N ASP A 74 -12.64 9.99 -13.41
CA ASP A 74 -12.80 11.02 -12.39
C ASP A 74 -11.48 11.35 -11.67
N LYS A 75 -10.88 12.46 -12.11
CA LYS A 75 -9.94 13.38 -11.44
C LYS A 75 -8.58 12.81 -10.99
N ASP A 76 -7.52 13.45 -11.46
CA ASP A 76 -6.11 13.21 -11.12
C ASP A 76 -5.80 13.28 -9.61
N LEU A 77 -6.66 13.92 -8.82
CA LEU A 77 -6.55 14.08 -7.36
C LEU A 77 -7.15 12.91 -6.55
N ARG A 78 -7.69 11.87 -7.20
CA ARG A 78 -8.13 10.68 -6.48
C ARG A 78 -6.92 9.89 -5.99
N LYS A 79 -7.00 9.56 -4.70
CA LYS A 79 -6.09 8.68 -3.95
C LYS A 79 -6.14 7.26 -4.53
N ARG A 80 -4.97 6.65 -4.69
CA ARG A 80 -4.74 5.33 -5.29
C ARG A 80 -3.55 4.67 -4.61
N VAL A 81 -3.34 3.40 -4.91
CA VAL A 81 -2.09 2.71 -4.58
C VAL A 81 -1.16 2.70 -5.79
N LEU A 82 0.07 3.16 -5.59
CA LEU A 82 1.18 3.03 -6.54
C LEU A 82 2.16 1.96 -6.05
N ILE A 83 2.56 1.07 -6.95
CA ILE A 83 3.73 0.20 -6.76
C ILE A 83 4.84 0.74 -7.64
N ALA A 84 6.00 1.02 -7.06
CA ALA A 84 7.23 1.38 -7.77
C ALA A 84 8.27 0.29 -7.53
N SER A 85 8.98 -0.14 -8.58
CA SER A 85 10.03 -1.16 -8.49
C SER A 85 11.24 -0.81 -9.35
N LYS A 86 12.43 -1.21 -8.88
CA LYS A 86 13.67 -1.25 -9.68
C LYS A 86 13.67 -2.42 -10.67
N TYR A 87 12.84 -3.43 -10.42
CA TYR A 87 12.69 -4.64 -11.24
C TYR A 87 11.37 -4.64 -12.01
N GLU A 88 11.30 -5.42 -13.08
CA GLU A 88 10.10 -5.52 -13.92
C GLU A 88 8.87 -5.97 -13.13
N ILE A 89 7.75 -5.29 -13.40
CA ILE A 89 6.44 -5.57 -12.79
C ILE A 89 5.50 -6.11 -13.87
N THR A 90 4.94 -7.28 -13.63
CA THR A 90 3.80 -7.80 -14.39
C THR A 90 2.52 -7.52 -13.60
N ASP A 91 1.59 -6.73 -14.17
CA ASP A 91 0.26 -6.56 -13.59
C ASP A 91 -0.55 -7.84 -13.79
N ILE A 92 -0.90 -8.48 -12.68
CA ILE A 92 -1.68 -9.72 -12.64
C ILE A 92 -3.00 -9.49 -11.89
N SER A 93 -3.43 -8.22 -11.78
CA SER A 93 -4.65 -7.83 -11.09
C SER A 93 -5.86 -8.61 -11.58
N ASP A 94 -6.37 -9.46 -10.69
CA ASP A 94 -7.73 -9.99 -10.79
C ASP A 94 -8.66 -9.10 -9.97
N GLU A 95 -9.50 -8.34 -10.66
CA GLU A 95 -10.38 -7.32 -10.07
C GLU A 95 -11.44 -7.91 -9.13
N GLY A 96 -11.63 -9.23 -9.15
CA GLY A 96 -12.52 -9.95 -8.24
C GLY A 96 -13.94 -9.35 -8.18
N ASN A 97 -14.54 -9.37 -6.98
CA ASN A 97 -15.85 -8.74 -6.72
C ASN A 97 -15.70 -7.42 -5.94
N ILE A 98 -14.75 -6.59 -6.34
CA ILE A 98 -14.52 -5.26 -5.76
C ILE A 98 -15.35 -4.24 -6.53
N ASN A 99 -15.83 -3.20 -5.83
CA ASN A 99 -16.52 -2.10 -6.49
C ASN A 99 -15.57 -1.38 -7.46
N SER A 100 -16.03 -1.02 -8.66
CA SER A 100 -15.22 -0.33 -9.67
C SER A 100 -14.55 0.94 -9.16
N TYR A 101 -15.17 1.67 -8.24
CA TYR A 101 -14.56 2.83 -7.59
C TYR A 101 -13.33 2.43 -6.77
N ASP A 102 -13.41 1.35 -5.98
CA ASP A 102 -12.38 0.91 -5.04
C ASP A 102 -11.24 0.13 -5.70
N LEU A 103 -11.36 -0.29 -6.97
CA LEU A 103 -10.26 -0.89 -7.75
C LEU A 103 -9.01 -0.01 -7.86
N ARG A 104 -9.16 1.30 -7.62
CA ARG A 104 -8.03 2.25 -7.57
C ARG A 104 -7.11 2.04 -6.36
N ASN A 105 -7.66 1.42 -5.31
CA ASN A 105 -7.01 1.14 -4.04
C ASN A 105 -6.46 -0.29 -3.95
N TRP A 106 -6.42 -1.03 -5.06
CA TRP A 106 -6.02 -2.43 -5.14
C TRP A 106 -5.08 -2.65 -6.32
N ARG A 107 -3.87 -3.17 -6.11
CA ARG A 107 -2.94 -3.58 -7.18
C ARG A 107 -2.31 -4.92 -6.84
N GLU A 108 -2.47 -5.89 -7.72
CA GLU A 108 -1.84 -7.22 -7.59
C GLU A 108 -0.82 -7.40 -8.72
N VAL A 109 0.43 -7.67 -8.36
CA VAL A 109 1.54 -7.71 -9.32
C VAL A 109 2.51 -8.84 -9.03
N GLN A 110 3.21 -9.28 -10.06
CA GLN A 110 4.44 -10.07 -9.93
C GLN A 110 5.64 -9.14 -10.11
N ILE A 111 6.58 -9.14 -9.16
CA ILE A 111 7.91 -8.55 -9.33
C ILE A 111 8.82 -9.67 -9.82
N ASN A 112 9.18 -9.63 -11.11
CA ASN A 112 9.68 -10.80 -11.84
C ASN A 112 11.00 -11.33 -11.26
N ASP A 113 12.03 -10.47 -11.18
CA ASP A 113 13.38 -10.87 -10.75
C ASP A 113 13.46 -11.25 -9.27
N LEU A 114 12.55 -10.71 -8.44
CA LEU A 114 12.47 -11.04 -7.02
C LEU A 114 11.59 -12.27 -6.75
N ASN A 115 10.89 -12.76 -7.78
CA ASN A 115 9.88 -13.82 -7.68
C ASN A 115 8.86 -13.57 -6.54
N ILE A 116 8.41 -12.33 -6.39
CA ILE A 116 7.41 -11.92 -5.39
C ILE A 116 6.07 -11.65 -6.05
N HIS A 117 5.05 -12.32 -5.55
CA HIS A 117 3.67 -11.96 -5.78
C HIS A 117 3.21 -10.96 -4.70
N LEU A 118 2.81 -9.77 -5.12
CA LEU A 118 2.51 -8.65 -4.25
C LEU A 118 1.05 -8.18 -4.43
N LEU A 119 0.28 -8.15 -3.35
CA LEU A 119 -1.00 -7.46 -3.26
C LEU A 119 -0.85 -6.16 -2.44
N ALA A 120 -0.95 -5.03 -3.11
CA ALA A 120 -0.86 -3.71 -2.53
C ALA A 120 -2.24 -3.06 -2.36
N VAL A 121 -2.54 -2.54 -1.16
CA VAL A 121 -3.90 -2.06 -0.81
C VAL A 121 -3.93 -0.70 -0.10
N ASP A 122 -5.07 -0.02 -0.24
CA ASP A 122 -5.52 1.12 0.56
C ASP A 122 -7.00 0.87 0.92
N VAL A 123 -7.24 0.14 2.00
CA VAL A 123 -8.60 -0.32 2.33
C VAL A 123 -9.51 0.89 2.57
N PRO A 124 -10.69 0.96 1.94
CA PRO A 124 -11.55 2.11 2.08
C PRO A 124 -12.05 2.29 3.52
N LEU A 125 -12.27 3.55 3.90
CA LEU A 125 -12.92 3.90 5.16
C LEU A 125 -14.38 3.43 5.19
N ALA A 126 -14.91 3.18 6.38
CA ALA A 126 -16.29 2.79 6.61
C ALA A 126 -17.28 3.96 6.44
N GLU A 127 -16.78 5.19 6.51
CA GLU A 127 -17.48 6.43 6.23
C GLU A 127 -16.62 7.27 5.27
N THR A 128 -17.24 7.83 4.23
CA THR A 128 -16.58 8.71 3.26
C THR A 128 -17.33 10.03 3.18
N LYS A 129 -16.80 11.02 2.44
CA LYS A 129 -17.51 12.25 2.13
C LYS A 129 -17.80 12.34 0.64
N ASP A 130 -18.97 12.85 0.26
CA ASP A 130 -19.25 13.24 -1.11
C ASP A 130 -18.53 14.55 -1.47
N LEU A 131 -18.72 15.04 -2.71
CA LEU A 131 -18.10 16.28 -3.18
C LEU A 131 -18.62 17.53 -2.45
N GLN A 132 -19.77 17.44 -1.78
CA GLN A 132 -20.36 18.49 -0.97
C GLN A 132 -19.97 18.39 0.52
N GLY A 133 -19.16 17.37 0.88
CA GLY A 133 -18.70 17.14 2.25
C GLY A 133 -19.67 16.33 3.12
N ASN A 134 -20.79 15.84 2.57
CA ASN A 134 -21.75 15.05 3.34
C ASN A 134 -21.18 13.66 3.60
N LYS A 135 -21.38 13.18 4.84
CA LYS A 135 -21.00 11.83 5.24
C LYS A 135 -21.82 10.78 4.49
N LYS A 136 -21.13 9.81 3.92
CA LYS A 136 -21.70 8.67 3.22
C LYS A 136 -21.23 7.38 3.88
N ASN A 137 -22.19 6.53 4.27
CA ASN A 137 -21.90 5.18 4.75
C ASN A 137 -21.26 4.35 3.62
N ASN A 138 -20.09 3.78 3.89
CA ASN A 138 -19.32 2.97 2.95
C ASN A 138 -19.03 1.55 3.51
N ARG A 139 -19.68 1.16 4.61
CA ARG A 139 -19.48 -0.14 5.28
C ARG A 139 -19.65 -1.33 4.34
N HIS A 140 -20.67 -1.30 3.47
CA HIS A 140 -20.93 -2.38 2.51
C HIS A 140 -19.76 -2.58 1.54
N ASN A 141 -19.24 -1.49 0.98
CA ASN A 141 -18.11 -1.56 0.05
C ASN A 141 -16.81 -1.96 0.77
N LYS A 142 -16.57 -1.41 1.97
CA LYS A 142 -15.44 -1.85 2.81
C LYS A 142 -15.48 -3.36 3.08
N LYS A 143 -16.65 -3.90 3.44
CA LYS A 143 -16.78 -5.36 3.65
C LYS A 143 -16.47 -6.14 2.38
N LYS A 144 -17.00 -5.75 1.23
CA LYS A 144 -16.70 -6.41 -0.06
C LYS A 144 -15.21 -6.39 -0.39
N PHE A 145 -14.55 -5.26 -0.15
CA PHE A 145 -13.11 -5.11 -0.34
C PHE A 145 -12.33 -6.08 0.57
N LEU A 146 -12.68 -6.14 1.85
CA LEU A 146 -12.07 -7.04 2.83
C LEU A 146 -12.35 -8.52 2.53
N ASP A 147 -13.56 -8.86 2.05
CA ASP A 147 -13.88 -10.21 1.59
C ASP A 147 -12.99 -10.63 0.40
N ALA A 148 -12.76 -9.73 -0.57
CA ALA A 148 -11.87 -9.98 -1.70
C ALA A 148 -10.40 -10.15 -1.26
N MET A 149 -9.93 -9.31 -0.32
CA MET A 149 -8.59 -9.47 0.28
C MET A 149 -8.45 -10.85 0.96
N LEU A 150 -9.48 -11.30 1.68
CA LEU A 150 -9.42 -12.57 2.39
C LEU A 150 -9.35 -13.75 1.43
N LEU A 151 -10.08 -13.71 0.31
CA LEU A 151 -9.97 -14.71 -0.75
C LEU A 151 -8.55 -14.77 -1.30
N LYS A 152 -7.91 -13.63 -1.57
CA LYS A 152 -6.50 -13.59 -2.00
C LYS A 152 -5.54 -14.14 -0.95
N ALA A 153 -5.77 -13.85 0.33
CA ALA A 153 -4.96 -14.43 1.40
C ALA A 153 -5.07 -15.97 1.38
N GLN A 154 -6.28 -16.51 1.26
CA GLN A 154 -6.55 -17.95 1.19
C GLN A 154 -5.92 -18.61 -0.04
N GLU A 155 -6.05 -17.98 -1.21
CA GLU A 155 -5.46 -18.47 -2.46
C GLU A 155 -3.94 -18.57 -2.40
N ASN A 156 -3.28 -17.65 -1.68
CA ASN A 156 -1.81 -17.54 -1.70
C ASN A 156 -1.11 -18.14 -0.47
N LYS A 157 -1.87 -18.52 0.57
CA LYS A 157 -1.36 -19.06 1.84
C LYS A 157 -0.30 -20.16 1.69
N HIS A 158 -0.59 -21.16 0.86
CA HIS A 158 0.28 -22.34 0.69
C HIS A 158 0.98 -22.39 -0.66
N LYS A 159 1.00 -21.29 -1.42
CA LYS A 159 1.75 -21.26 -2.67
C LYS A 159 3.26 -21.29 -2.40
N GLU A 160 3.99 -21.93 -3.30
CA GLU A 160 5.46 -22.00 -3.25
C GLU A 160 6.14 -20.70 -3.71
N ILE A 161 5.38 -19.75 -4.26
CA ILE A 161 5.87 -18.41 -4.56
C ILE A 161 5.81 -17.52 -3.32
N SER A 162 6.80 -16.64 -3.16
CA SER A 162 6.76 -15.64 -2.09
C SER A 162 5.59 -14.69 -2.32
N PHE A 163 4.69 -14.59 -1.34
CA PHE A 163 3.53 -13.71 -1.42
C PHE A 163 3.51 -12.73 -0.26
N ALA A 164 3.19 -11.47 -0.56
CA ALA A 164 2.93 -10.45 0.44
C ALA A 164 1.67 -9.64 0.12
N MET A 165 0.88 -9.35 1.15
CA MET A 165 -0.25 -8.43 1.13
C MET A 165 0.04 -7.27 2.09
N LEU A 166 0.11 -6.04 1.57
CA LEU A 166 0.59 -4.89 2.32
C LEU A 166 0.00 -3.55 1.87
N GLY A 167 0.00 -2.59 2.80
CA GLY A 167 -0.46 -1.22 2.58
C GLY A 167 -1.23 -0.71 3.78
N ASP A 168 -2.10 0.28 3.53
CA ASP A 168 -2.98 0.83 4.55
C ASP A 168 -4.26 -0.01 4.63
N PHE A 169 -4.47 -0.70 5.76
CA PHE A 169 -5.63 -1.55 5.96
C PHE A 169 -6.81 -0.79 6.56
N ASN A 170 -6.62 0.43 7.07
CA ASN A 170 -7.66 1.19 7.76
C ASN A 170 -8.45 0.32 8.76
N LEU A 171 -7.75 -0.57 9.45
CA LEU A 171 -8.26 -1.52 10.43
C LEU A 171 -7.43 -1.40 11.70
N HIS A 172 -8.10 -1.44 12.84
CA HIS A 172 -7.55 -1.47 14.20
C HIS A 172 -8.63 -2.10 15.11
N PRO A 173 -8.35 -2.43 16.38
CA PRO A 173 -9.32 -3.11 17.26
C PRO A 173 -10.68 -2.42 17.41
N ASP A 174 -10.73 -1.09 17.26
CA ASP A 174 -11.96 -0.28 17.35
C ASP A 174 -12.55 0.10 15.97
N ALA A 175 -11.95 -0.38 14.88
CA ALA A 175 -12.42 -0.07 13.53
C ALA A 175 -13.75 -0.77 13.22
N VAL A 176 -14.37 -0.42 12.10
CA VAL A 176 -15.48 -1.24 11.57
C VAL A 176 -14.89 -2.46 10.87
N PHE A 177 -15.40 -3.64 11.24
CA PHE A 177 -14.94 -4.97 10.83
C PHE A 177 -13.56 -5.37 11.40
N PRO A 178 -13.31 -5.19 12.71
CA PRO A 178 -12.01 -5.50 13.29
C PRO A 178 -11.69 -7.01 13.23
N GLU A 179 -12.71 -7.87 13.11
CA GLU A 179 -12.56 -9.32 12.99
C GLU A 179 -11.75 -9.76 11.75
N TYR A 180 -11.56 -8.88 10.76
CA TYR A 180 -10.73 -9.21 9.60
C TYR A 180 -9.23 -9.26 9.93
N LEU A 181 -8.76 -8.56 10.97
CA LEU A 181 -7.37 -8.68 11.41
C LEU A 181 -7.06 -10.12 11.86
N GLU A 182 -7.96 -10.74 12.60
CA GLU A 182 -7.84 -12.15 13.01
C GLU A 182 -7.95 -13.09 11.81
N LYS A 183 -8.90 -12.83 10.89
CA LYS A 183 -9.04 -13.64 9.66
C LYS A 183 -7.78 -13.60 8.81
N PHE A 184 -7.16 -12.44 8.60
CA PHE A 184 -5.91 -12.35 7.86
C PHE A 184 -4.78 -13.08 8.58
N ASN A 185 -4.66 -12.94 9.90
CA ASN A 185 -3.67 -13.67 10.70
C ASN A 185 -3.86 -15.20 10.69
N ASN A 186 -5.09 -15.69 10.47
CA ASN A 186 -5.35 -17.12 10.30
C ASN A 186 -4.90 -17.64 8.93
N GLU A 187 -4.75 -16.77 7.93
CA GLU A 187 -4.37 -17.15 6.56
C GLU A 187 -2.93 -16.80 6.20
N LEU A 188 -2.37 -15.75 6.77
CA LEU A 188 -1.03 -15.26 6.49
C LEU A 188 -0.36 -14.81 7.79
N GLN A 189 0.96 -14.74 7.79
CA GLN A 189 1.72 -14.26 8.93
C GLN A 189 1.95 -12.75 8.83
N GLU A 190 1.49 -12.02 9.84
CA GLU A 190 1.82 -10.60 10.02
C GLU A 190 3.29 -10.45 10.45
N ILE A 191 4.05 -9.58 9.77
CA ILE A 191 5.48 -9.34 10.08
C ILE A 191 5.75 -7.97 10.67
N THR A 192 4.77 -7.06 10.62
CA THR A 192 4.85 -5.73 11.26
C THR A 192 4.73 -5.83 12.78
N ASP A 193 5.45 -4.99 13.51
CA ASP A 193 5.35 -4.94 14.98
C ASP A 193 4.03 -4.31 15.46
N GLY A 194 3.68 -4.45 16.74
CA GLY A 194 2.41 -3.94 17.29
C GLY A 194 2.32 -2.42 17.46
N ASN A 195 3.31 -1.64 16.98
CA ASN A 195 3.34 -0.20 17.19
C ASN A 195 2.41 0.56 16.24
N ALA A 196 2.02 1.76 16.66
CA ALA A 196 1.19 2.64 15.84
C ALA A 196 1.93 3.10 14.58
N THR A 197 1.21 3.18 13.46
CA THR A 197 1.70 3.71 12.19
C THR A 197 1.01 5.00 11.80
N TRP A 198 -0.12 5.33 12.42
CA TRP A 198 -0.85 6.57 12.28
C TRP A 198 -1.43 7.02 13.63
N ASN A 199 -1.03 8.20 14.11
CA ASN A 199 -1.37 8.67 15.46
C ASN A 199 -1.12 7.60 16.54
N ASP A 200 -2.17 7.18 17.25
CA ASP A 200 -2.15 6.15 18.29
C ASP A 200 -2.64 4.78 17.79
N LYS A 201 -2.85 4.62 16.47
CA LYS A 201 -3.38 3.40 15.84
C LYS A 201 -2.38 2.79 14.87
N LYS A 202 -2.40 1.46 14.79
CA LYS A 202 -1.73 0.71 13.73
C LYS A 202 -2.73 0.51 12.60
N LEU A 203 -2.42 1.04 11.43
CA LEU A 203 -3.26 0.93 10.23
C LEU A 203 -2.52 0.28 9.07
N ASP A 204 -1.19 0.35 9.06
CA ASP A 204 -0.36 -0.20 7.99
C ASP A 204 0.16 -1.57 8.39
N TYR A 205 -0.07 -2.56 7.53
CA TYR A 205 0.26 -3.95 7.80
C TYR A 205 1.03 -4.58 6.64
N ILE A 206 1.81 -5.60 6.98
CA ILE A 206 2.46 -6.50 6.02
C ILE A 206 2.17 -7.92 6.47
N PHE A 207 1.41 -8.64 5.64
CA PHE A 207 1.11 -10.06 5.79
C PHE A 207 1.85 -10.84 4.71
N VAL A 208 2.48 -11.95 5.08
CA VAL A 208 3.25 -12.80 4.15
C VAL A 208 2.84 -14.26 4.26
N ASN A 209 3.05 -15.04 3.21
CA ASN A 209 2.77 -16.47 3.23
C ASN A 209 3.92 -17.30 3.82
N ASP A 210 3.68 -18.61 3.99
CA ASP A 210 4.63 -19.57 4.57
C ASP A 210 5.95 -19.66 3.79
N CYS A 211 5.91 -19.38 2.48
CA CYS A 211 7.11 -19.34 1.65
C CYS A 211 7.94 -18.10 1.97
N PHE A 212 7.31 -16.92 1.97
CA PHE A 212 8.05 -15.67 2.07
C PHE A 212 8.59 -15.40 3.47
N ILE A 213 7.87 -15.80 4.53
CA ILE A 213 8.33 -15.58 5.91
C ILE A 213 9.73 -16.15 6.17
N LYS A 214 10.06 -17.29 5.55
CA LYS A 214 11.35 -17.96 5.71
C LYS A 214 12.52 -17.17 5.13
N LYS A 215 12.22 -16.22 4.23
CA LYS A 215 13.18 -15.33 3.58
C LYS A 215 13.29 -13.97 4.25
N ILE A 216 12.32 -13.60 5.10
CA ILE A 216 12.35 -12.32 5.82
C ILE A 216 13.47 -12.37 6.86
N THR A 217 14.38 -11.39 6.78
CA THR A 217 15.53 -11.28 7.68
C THR A 217 15.32 -10.20 8.73
N THR A 218 14.77 -9.06 8.33
CA THR A 218 14.48 -7.96 9.25
C THR A 218 13.18 -7.25 8.87
N VAL A 219 12.52 -6.67 9.86
CA VAL A 219 11.42 -5.72 9.68
C VAL A 219 11.69 -4.53 10.56
N SER A 220 11.62 -3.32 10.01
CA SER A 220 11.80 -2.10 10.77
C SER A 220 10.59 -1.83 11.66
N SER A 221 10.80 -1.31 12.86
CA SER A 221 9.73 -0.59 13.57
C SER A 221 9.27 0.63 12.77
N PRO A 222 8.00 1.07 12.91
CA PRO A 222 7.47 2.25 12.23
C PRO A 222 8.38 3.47 12.40
N LYS A 223 8.68 4.15 11.29
CA LYS A 223 9.52 5.34 11.25
C LYS A 223 8.68 6.57 10.90
N SER A 224 8.50 7.46 11.88
CA SER A 224 7.78 8.71 11.68
C SER A 224 8.65 9.74 10.95
N THR A 225 7.99 10.61 10.18
CA THR A 225 8.61 11.77 9.54
C THR A 225 7.64 12.94 9.60
N ALA A 226 8.08 14.14 9.20
CA ALA A 226 7.18 15.28 9.02
C ALA A 226 6.50 15.32 7.64
N TYR A 227 6.71 14.30 6.80
CA TYR A 227 6.37 14.32 5.36
C TYR A 227 5.11 13.52 5.02
N SER A 228 4.54 12.83 6.00
CA SER A 228 3.25 12.13 5.98
C SER A 228 2.77 12.01 7.42
N ASP A 229 1.46 11.90 7.64
CA ASP A 229 0.87 11.56 8.93
C ASP A 229 0.99 10.06 9.26
N HIS A 230 1.37 9.24 8.27
CA HIS A 230 1.76 7.85 8.47
C HIS A 230 3.29 7.67 8.59
N CYS A 231 3.67 6.70 9.41
CA CYS A 231 5.02 6.17 9.44
C CYS A 231 5.28 5.30 8.21
N TYR A 232 6.54 5.19 7.80
CA TYR A 232 6.95 4.17 6.85
C TYR A 232 7.48 2.92 7.57
N ILE A 233 7.39 1.77 6.89
CA ILE A 233 7.96 0.49 7.32
C ILE A 233 8.74 -0.09 6.14
N TYR A 234 9.89 -0.68 6.40
CA TYR A 234 10.61 -1.51 5.44
C TYR A 234 10.94 -2.88 6.03
N PHE A 235 11.22 -3.83 5.15
CA PHE A 235 11.66 -5.17 5.52
C PHE A 235 12.72 -5.66 4.54
N ASP A 236 13.67 -6.43 5.06
CA ASP A 236 14.75 -7.03 4.29
C ASP A 236 14.50 -8.53 4.10
N PHE A 237 14.88 -9.05 2.94
CA PHE A 237 14.73 -10.47 2.61
C PHE A 237 15.85 -11.00 1.69
N GLU A 238 16.01 -12.32 1.70
CA GLU A 238 16.93 -13.06 0.84
C GLU A 238 16.19 -13.77 -0.30
N ASP A 239 16.94 -14.23 -1.31
CA ASP A 239 16.41 -15.00 -2.44
C ASP A 239 16.06 -16.45 -2.05
#